data_AF-A0A7C7LVJ5-F1
#
_entry.id   AF-A0A7C7LVJ5-F1
#
_cell.length_a   1.000
_cell.length_b   1.000
_cell.length_c   1.000
_cell.angle_alpha   90.00
_cell.angle_beta   90.00
_cell.angle_gamma   90.00
#
_symmetry.space_group_name_H-M   'P 1'
#
loop_
_entity.id
_entity.type
_entity.pdbx_description
1 polymer ?
#
loop_
_entity_poly.entity_id
_entity_poly.type
_entity_poly.pdbx_seq_one_letter_code
_entity_poly.pdbx_strand_id
1 'polypeptide(L)' 'MINIGIIGGTGYTGLELLRLLAGHQQAAVRVITSRGEAGTAVSDLFPSLRGVCDLCYVDP' A
#
# COMPACT_ATOMS: atom_id res chain seq x y z
N MET A 1 15.45 9.14 -3.59
CA MET A 1 14.17 8.40 -3.53
C MET A 1 14.13 7.64 -2.21
N ILE A 2 13.14 7.92 -1.37
CA ILE A 2 12.97 7.33 -0.04
C ILE A 2 12.14 6.06 -0.20
N ASN A 3 12.61 4.94 0.36
CA ASN A 3 11.87 3.69 0.38
C ASN A 3 11.02 3.64 1.66
N ILE A 4 9.73 3.36 1.49
CA ILE A 4 8.74 3.39 2.57
C ILE A 4 8.15 1.99 2.75
N GLY A 5 8.09 1.55 4.00
CA GLY A 5 7.29 0.40 4.44
C GLY A 5 6.08 0.88 5.25
N ILE A 6 4.91 0.32 4.98
CA ILE A 6 3.66 0.62 5.70
C ILE A 6 3.25 -0.61 6.49
N ILE A 7 3.22 -0.49 7.83
CA ILE A 7 2.78 -1.58 8.71
C ILE A 7 1.29 -1.39 9.04
N GLY A 8 0.47 -2.41 8.78
CA GLY A 8 -0.98 -2.35 9.03
C GLY A 8 -1.74 -1.50 8.01
N GLY A 9 -1.44 -1.68 6.72
CA GLY A 9 -1.96 -0.82 5.64
C GLY A 9 -3.40 -1.09 5.18
N THR A 10 -4.21 -1.82 5.95
CA THR A 10 -5.62 -2.15 5.63
C THR A 10 -6.62 -1.14 6.18
N GLY A 11 -6.20 -0.22 7.06
CA GLY A 11 -7.05 0.88 7.52
C GLY A 11 -7.17 2.00 6.49
N TYR A 12 -8.21 2.83 6.62
CA TYR A 12 -8.40 4.00 5.75
C TYR A 12 -7.23 5.01 5.80
N THR A 13 -6.51 5.08 6.91
CA THR A 13 -5.28 5.88 7.01
C THR A 13 -4.17 5.32 6.13
N GLY A 14 -4.03 4.00 6.03
CA GLY A 14 -3.09 3.34 5.13
C GLY A 14 -3.44 3.60 3.66
N LEU A 15 -4.74 3.54 3.32
CA LEU A 15 -5.26 3.89 2.01
C LEU A 15 -4.93 5.35 1.63
N GLU A 16 -5.22 6.32 2.50
CA GLU A 16 -4.92 7.72 2.22
C GLU A 16 -3.42 7.98 2.12
N LEU A 17 -2.61 7.33 2.95
CA LEU A 17 -1.16 7.41 2.84
C LEU A 17 -0.67 6.89 1.48
N LEU A 18 -1.19 5.76 0.99
CA LEU A 18 -0.89 5.26 -0.34
C LEU A 18 -1.31 6.24 -1.43
N ARG A 19 -2.51 6.82 -1.33
CA ARG A 19 -3.02 7.81 -2.31
C ARG A 19 -2.11 9.03 -2.40
N LEU A 20 -1.62 9.53 -1.27
CA LEU A 20 -0.70 10.66 -1.21
C LEU A 20 0.70 10.29 -1.77
N LEU A 21 1.19 9.09 -1.46
CA LEU A 21 2.53 8.66 -1.85
C LEU A 21 2.64 8.20 -3.31
N ALA A 22 1.57 7.69 -3.91
CA ALA A 22 1.60 7.11 -5.25
C ALA A 22 2.04 8.10 -6.35
N GLY A 23 1.80 9.40 -6.16
CA GLY A 23 2.24 10.45 -7.08
C GLY A 23 3.58 11.11 -6.73
N HIS A 24 4.25 10.68 -5.65
CA HIS A 24 5.37 11.43 -5.09
C HIS A 24 6.72 11.00 -5.70
N GLN A 25 7.31 11.84 -6.55
CA GLN A 25 8.53 11.50 -7.31
C GLN A 25 9.76 11.10 -6.45
N GLN A 26 9.80 11.50 -5.18
CA GLN A 26 10.91 11.18 -4.29
C GLN A 26 10.59 10.09 -3.27
N ALA A 27 9.43 9.45 -3.32
CA ALA A 27 9.01 8.41 -2.39
C ALA A 27 8.47 7.19 -3.12
N ALA A 28 8.84 6.00 -2.66
CA ALA A 28 8.36 4.74 -3.21
C ALA A 28 7.94 3.81 -2.08
N VAL A 29 6.66 3.43 -2.05
CA VAL A 29 6.17 2.39 -1.14
C VAL A 29 6.67 1.05 -1.69
N ARG A 30 7.43 0.32 -0.88
CA ARG A 30 8.04 -0.96 -1.27
C ARG A 30 7.38 -2.14 -0.59
N VAL A 31 6.84 -1.92 0.60
CA VAL A 31 6.26 -2.96 1.45
C VAL A 31 5.01 -2.40 2.09
N ILE A 32 3.96 -3.22 2.11
CA ILE A 32 2.76 -2.96 2.88
C ILE A 32 2.37 -4.26 3.58
N THR A 33 2.10 -4.21 4.88
CA THR A 33 1.86 -5.42 5.67
C THR A 33 0.43 -5.50 6.20
N SER A 34 -0.06 -6.73 6.32
CA SER A 34 -1.33 -7.07 6.97
C SER A 34 -1.27 -8.50 7.48
N ARG A 35 -1.71 -8.72 8.72
CA ARG A 35 -1.84 -10.08 9.29
C ARG A 35 -3.02 -10.87 8.74
N GLY A 36 -4.07 -10.18 8.27
CA GLY A 36 -5.30 -10.82 7.81
C GLY A 36 -5.43 -10.93 6.29
N GLU A 37 -4.62 -10.15 5.56
CA GLU A 37 -4.77 -9.96 4.10
C GLU A 37 -3.50 -10.31 3.33
N ALA A 38 -2.53 -10.99 3.96
CA ALA A 38 -1.27 -11.36 3.30
C ALA A 38 -1.55 -12.16 2.01
N GLY A 39 -0.91 -11.75 0.91
CA GLY A 39 -1.14 -12.30 -0.43
C GLY A 39 -2.24 -11.60 -1.23
N THR A 40 -3.15 -10.85 -0.59
CA THR A 40 -4.19 -10.07 -1.27
C THR A 40 -3.59 -8.82 -1.91
N ALA A 41 -3.98 -8.49 -3.14
CA ALA A 41 -3.57 -7.25 -3.77
C ALA A 41 -4.22 -6.05 -3.06
N VAL A 42 -3.49 -4.95 -2.92
CA VAL A 42 -4.04 -3.70 -2.35
C VAL A 42 -5.30 -3.26 -3.12
N SER A 43 -5.29 -3.42 -4.43
CA SER A 43 -6.38 -3.02 -5.31
C SER A 43 -7.60 -3.95 -5.30
N ASP A 44 -7.51 -5.13 -4.67
CA ASP A 44 -8.65 -6.01 -4.42
C ASP A 44 -9.47 -5.51 -3.22
N LEU A 45 -8.79 -5.08 -2.16
CA LEU A 45 -9.41 -4.45 -0.99
C LEU A 45 -9.84 -3.00 -1.27
N PHE A 46 -9.05 -2.27 -2.05
CA PHE A 46 -9.30 -0.87 -2.40
C PHE A 46 -9.29 -0.66 -3.92
N PRO A 47 -10.43 -0.90 -4.60
CA PRO A 47 -10.53 -0.79 -6.06
C PRO A 47 -10.14 0.59 -6.63
N SER A 48 -10.23 1.65 -5.83
CA SER A 48 -9.80 3.01 -6.21
C SER A 48 -8.30 3.13 -6.46
N LEU A 49 -7.49 2.18 -5.99
CA LEU A 49 -6.04 2.14 -6.21
C LEU A 49 -5.61 1.27 -7.41
N ARG A 50 -6.54 0.75 -8.21
CA ARG A 50 -6.20 0.02 -9.44
C ARG A 50 -5.41 0.91 -10.40
N GLY A 51 -4.27 0.41 -10.87
CA GLY A 51 -3.34 1.17 -11.73
C GLY A 51 -2.55 2.26 -11.00
N VAL A 52 -2.70 2.36 -9.67
CA VAL A 52 -1.99 3.31 -8.80
C VAL A 52 -1.04 2.58 -7.86
N CYS A 53 -1.45 1.42 -7.33
CA CYS A 53 -0.64 0.58 -6.45
C CYS A 53 -0.81 -0.90 -6.84
N ASP A 54 0.31 -1.55 -7.20
CA ASP A 54 0.36 -2.95 -7.61
C ASP A 54 0.95 -3.86 -6.51
N LEU A 55 1.08 -3.36 -5.28
CA LEU A 55 1.59 -4.14 -4.16
C LEU A 55 0.54 -5.14 -3.65
N CYS A 56 1.02 -6.28 -3.18
CA CYS A 56 0.26 -7.18 -2.33
C CYS A 56 0.65 -6.95 -0.87
N TYR A 57 -0.30 -7.17 0.03
CA TYR A 57 0.02 -7.23 1.46
C TYR A 57 0.92 -8.43 1.73
N VAL A 58 1.88 -8.24 2.63
CA VAL A 58 2.74 -9.33 3.14
C VAL A 58 2.56 -9.47 4.65
N ASP A 59 2.96 -10.62 5.17
CA ASP A 59 3.10 -10.76 6.63
C ASP A 59 4.15 -9.78 7.16
N PRO A 60 3.96 -9.20 8.37
CA PRO A 60 4.87 -8.24 8.96
C PRO A 60 6.28 -8.75 9.22
#